data_AF-A0A7D3X1B6-F1
#
_entry.id   AF-A0A7D3X1B6-F1
#
_cell.length_a   1.000
_cell.length_b   1.000
_cell.length_c   1.000
_cell.angle_alpha   90.00
_cell.angle_beta   90.00
_cell.angle_gamma   90.00
#
_symmetry.space_group_name_H-M   'P 1'
#
loop_
_entity.id
_entity.type
_entity.pdbx_description
1 polymer ?
#
loop_
_entity_poly.entity_id
_entity_poly.type
_entity_poly.pdbx_seq_one_letter_code
_entity_poly.pdbx_strand_id
1 'polypeptide(L)'
;MENTQIISAAIAEINSPTFGVTKQFLEIHSVALEEGRPKIAGFTNSSNNLTAIFFAIEGERFYLVVSISTASSTLSVANVYVQEWNRISFHVTSETLNAQQLAALTTLKPTETYNKGDRRKFGTFNYSYVEFEPCPEPGGFKVRLKYLLSFLEQEFSGVRALVDQAEGYLRVISVFHNGNTMLGGLNLDKECIQRMAALNLEIDFDLYAEGNVYKS
;
A
#
# COMPACT_ATOMS: atom_id res chain seq x y z
N MET A 1 14.32 20.66 9.93
CA MET A 1 13.99 19.78 11.07
C MET A 1 14.30 18.37 10.60
N GLU A 2 15.20 17.67 11.28
CA GLU A 2 15.60 16.32 10.86
C GLU A 2 14.47 15.33 11.17
N ASN A 3 14.20 14.42 10.24
CA ASN A 3 13.20 13.34 10.38
C ASN A 3 13.35 12.58 11.72
N THR A 4 14.55 12.53 12.28
CA THR A 4 14.88 11.95 13.58
C THR A 4 14.04 12.52 14.74
N GLN A 5 13.79 13.83 14.78
CA GLN A 5 13.01 14.44 15.88
C GLN A 5 11.53 14.11 15.78
N ILE A 6 10.99 14.09 14.55
CA ILE A 6 9.61 13.71 14.25
C ILE A 6 9.37 12.25 14.64
N ILE A 7 10.27 11.38 14.19
CA ILE A 7 10.24 9.95 14.53
C ILE A 7 10.31 9.75 16.06
N SER A 8 11.19 10.48 16.75
CA SER A 8 11.30 10.39 18.21
C SER A 8 10.02 10.80 18.92
N ALA A 9 9.33 11.85 18.44
CA ALA A 9 8.04 12.27 18.99
C ALA A 9 6.95 11.21 18.77
N ALA A 10 6.92 10.57 17.60
CA ALA A 10 5.99 9.49 17.32
C ALA A 10 6.27 8.24 18.18
N ILE A 11 7.54 7.86 18.35
CA ILE A 11 7.95 6.75 19.23
C ILE A 11 7.57 7.02 20.68
N ALA A 12 7.67 8.28 21.14
CA ALA A 12 7.27 8.63 22.49
C ALA A 12 5.79 8.35 22.77
N GLU A 13 4.91 8.57 21.79
CA GLU A 13 3.50 8.19 21.89
C GLU A 13 3.30 6.68 21.96
N ILE A 14 4.10 5.88 21.24
CA ILE A 14 4.02 4.42 21.33
C ILE A 14 4.49 3.91 22.71
N ASN A 15 5.58 4.46 23.24
CA ASN A 15 6.16 4.02 24.51
C ASN A 15 5.37 4.52 25.72
N SER A 16 4.79 5.71 25.63
CA SER A 16 4.04 6.37 26.71
C SER A 16 2.76 7.01 26.14
N PRO A 17 1.73 6.20 25.83
CA PRO A 17 0.54 6.65 25.13
C PRO A 17 -0.21 7.78 25.83
N THR A 18 -0.47 8.86 25.11
CA THR A 18 -1.30 9.98 25.58
C THR A 18 -2.66 9.99 24.92
N PHE A 19 -2.77 9.54 23.66
CA PHE A 19 -4.03 9.46 22.93
C PHE A 19 -4.85 8.22 23.32
N GLY A 20 -6.16 8.40 23.45
CA GLY A 20 -7.08 7.30 23.77
C GLY A 20 -7.05 6.18 22.72
N VAL A 21 -6.96 6.55 21.44
CA VAL A 21 -6.86 5.59 20.33
C VAL A 21 -5.61 4.72 20.46
N THR A 22 -4.45 5.31 20.78
CA THR A 22 -3.20 4.57 20.99
C THR A 22 -3.36 3.56 22.13
N LYS A 23 -3.91 3.99 23.27
CA LYS A 23 -4.12 3.11 24.44
C LYS A 23 -5.00 1.93 24.08
N GLN A 24 -6.18 2.21 23.53
CA GLN A 24 -7.14 1.18 23.16
C GLN A 24 -6.58 0.20 22.12
N PHE A 25 -5.81 0.70 21.15
CA PHE A 25 -5.18 -0.12 20.14
C PHE A 25 -4.10 -1.04 20.74
N LEU A 26 -3.22 -0.51 21.60
CA LEU A 26 -2.15 -1.28 22.24
C LEU A 26 -2.65 -2.25 23.31
N GLU A 27 -3.92 -2.18 23.73
CA GLU A 27 -4.53 -3.19 24.60
C GLU A 27 -4.83 -4.52 23.89
N ILE A 28 -4.90 -4.50 22.56
CA ILE A 28 -5.27 -5.67 21.73
C ILE A 28 -4.22 -6.01 20.67
N HIS A 29 -3.25 -5.12 20.45
CA HIS A 29 -2.18 -5.26 19.46
C HIS A 29 -0.83 -4.88 20.05
N SER A 30 0.23 -5.32 19.38
CA SER A 30 1.61 -4.92 19.71
C SER A 30 2.29 -4.35 18.48
N VAL A 31 2.96 -3.21 18.64
CA VAL A 31 3.84 -2.68 17.59
C VAL A 31 5.04 -3.62 17.45
N ALA A 32 5.32 -4.06 16.22
CA ALA A 32 6.48 -4.88 15.92
C ALA A 32 7.77 -4.15 16.32
N LEU A 33 8.79 -4.90 16.72
CA LEU A 33 10.07 -4.33 17.13
C LEU A 33 11.18 -4.66 16.12
N GLU A 34 12.06 -3.70 15.88
CA GLU A 34 13.31 -3.86 15.15
C GLU A 34 14.44 -3.34 16.04
N GLU A 35 15.42 -4.20 16.33
CA GLU A 35 16.53 -3.88 17.25
C GLU A 35 16.05 -3.36 18.63
N GLY A 36 14.92 -3.86 19.12
CA GLY A 36 14.33 -3.47 20.41
C GLY A 36 13.62 -2.11 20.40
N ARG A 37 13.39 -1.51 19.23
CA ARG A 37 12.64 -0.24 19.05
C ARG A 37 11.38 -0.46 18.23
N PRO A 38 10.33 0.36 18.41
CA PRO A 38 9.14 0.33 17.56
C PRO A 38 9.52 0.39 16.08
N LYS A 39 9.10 -0.61 15.30
CA LYS A 39 9.43 -0.74 13.89
C LYS A 39 8.60 0.24 13.07
N ILE A 40 9.29 1.08 12.30
CA ILE A 40 8.67 2.06 11.41
C ILE A 40 8.62 1.46 10.01
N ALA A 41 7.42 1.33 9.47
CA ALA A 41 7.18 0.84 8.11
C ALA A 41 7.41 1.93 7.06
N GLY A 42 7.34 3.20 7.45
CA GLY A 42 7.57 4.33 6.57
C GLY A 42 7.00 5.62 7.14
N PHE A 43 7.10 6.69 6.36
CA PHE A 43 6.47 7.97 6.68
C PHE A 43 6.02 8.70 5.43
N THR A 44 5.01 9.56 5.57
CA THR A 44 4.57 10.44 4.49
C THR A 44 4.41 11.86 5.00
N ASN A 45 4.80 12.83 4.18
CA ASN A 45 4.57 14.25 4.45
C ASN A 45 3.28 14.69 3.76
N SER A 46 2.42 15.36 4.51
CA SER A 46 1.24 16.03 3.98
C SER A 46 1.52 17.50 3.69
N SER A 47 0.77 18.08 2.77
CA SER A 47 0.81 19.53 2.45
C SER A 47 0.45 20.42 3.64
N ASN A 48 -0.14 19.87 4.71
CA ASN A 48 -0.67 20.62 5.85
C ASN A 48 0.29 20.66 7.05
N ASN A 49 1.60 20.59 6.84
CA ASN A 49 2.59 20.52 7.91
C ASN A 49 2.33 19.36 8.88
N LEU A 50 1.95 18.20 8.33
CA LEU A 50 1.80 16.96 9.10
C LEU A 50 2.73 15.92 8.49
N THR A 51 3.43 15.19 9.34
CA THR A 51 4.19 14.00 8.94
C THR A 51 3.55 12.80 9.62
N ALA A 52 3.04 11.85 8.83
CA ALA A 52 2.46 10.60 9.29
C ALA A 52 3.55 9.54 9.39
N ILE A 53 3.74 8.96 10.58
CA ILE A 53 4.67 7.86 10.83
C ILE A 53 3.87 6.56 10.95
N PHE A 54 4.22 5.55 10.15
CA PHE A 54 3.54 4.27 10.10
C PHE A 54 4.31 3.26 10.94
N PHE A 55 3.69 2.74 12.00
CA PHE A 55 4.25 1.65 12.81
C PHE A 55 3.73 0.30 12.32
N ALA A 56 4.65 -0.64 12.11
CA ALA A 56 4.31 -2.01 11.78
C ALA A 56 3.72 -2.72 13.01
N ILE A 57 2.72 -3.56 12.80
CA ILE A 57 2.06 -4.31 13.87
C ILE A 57 2.48 -5.78 13.79
N GLU A 58 2.76 -6.38 14.95
CA GLU A 58 3.26 -7.75 15.03
C GLU A 58 2.22 -8.74 14.47
N GLY A 59 2.60 -9.48 13.43
CA GLY A 59 1.75 -10.50 12.82
C GLY A 59 0.58 -10.00 11.97
N GLU A 60 0.44 -8.68 11.77
CA GLU A 60 -0.75 -8.07 11.16
C GLU A 60 -0.42 -7.22 9.93
N ARG A 61 -1.36 -7.12 8.98
CA ARG A 61 -1.21 -6.29 7.77
C ARG A 61 -2.06 -5.03 7.85
N PHE A 62 -1.67 -4.13 8.73
CA PHE A 62 -2.13 -2.74 8.81
C PHE A 62 -1.16 -1.96 9.68
N TYR A 63 -1.35 -0.66 9.78
CA TYR A 63 -0.44 0.23 10.48
C TYR A 63 -1.16 1.01 11.56
N LEU A 64 -0.51 1.18 12.71
CA LEU A 64 -0.83 2.28 13.61
C LEU A 64 -0.09 3.51 13.11
N VAL A 65 -0.81 4.59 12.84
CA VAL A 65 -0.26 5.82 12.28
C VAL A 65 -0.30 6.93 13.32
N VAL A 66 0.85 7.54 13.58
CA VAL A 66 0.98 8.72 14.43
C VAL A 66 1.35 9.90 13.55
N SER A 67 0.46 10.88 13.46
CA SER A 67 0.70 12.13 12.72
C SER A 67 1.28 13.19 13.63
N ILE A 68 2.45 13.71 13.27
CA ILE A 68 3.14 14.77 14.00
C ILE A 68 2.92 16.10 13.29
N SER A 69 2.53 17.13 14.05
CA SER A 69 2.48 18.50 13.55
C SER A 69 3.88 19.10 13.46
N THR A 70 4.20 19.62 12.27
CA THR A 70 5.44 20.32 11.96
C THR A 70 5.21 21.82 11.69
N ALA A 71 4.01 22.32 12.00
CA ALA A 71 3.62 23.72 11.78
C ALA A 71 4.33 24.71 12.71
N SER A 72 4.81 24.25 13.87
CA SER A 72 5.55 25.04 14.85
C SER A 72 6.92 24.43 15.14
N SER A 73 7.80 25.21 15.79
CA SER A 73 9.10 24.71 16.29
C SER A 73 8.96 23.59 17.31
N THR A 74 7.82 23.54 18.02
CA THR A 74 7.48 22.44 18.93
C THR A 74 6.70 21.38 18.18
N LEU A 75 7.24 20.16 18.14
CA LEU A 75 6.57 18.99 17.59
C LEU A 75 5.52 18.47 18.58
N SER A 76 4.36 18.07 18.06
CA SER A 76 3.31 17.45 18.86
C SER A 76 2.56 16.41 18.05
N VAL A 77 2.03 15.39 18.73
CA VAL A 77 1.10 14.44 18.12
C VAL A 77 -0.19 15.18 17.80
N ALA A 78 -0.54 15.23 16.52
CA ALA A 78 -1.76 15.86 16.03
C ALA A 78 -2.92 14.87 15.95
N ASN A 79 -2.63 13.62 15.57
CA ASN A 79 -3.63 12.58 15.42
C ASN A 79 -3.01 11.18 15.52
N VAL A 80 -3.82 10.20 15.91
CA VAL A 80 -3.48 8.77 15.86
C VAL A 80 -4.65 8.01 15.25
N TYR A 81 -4.38 7.15 14.28
CA TYR A 81 -5.39 6.35 13.59
C TYR A 81 -4.80 5.06 13.05
N VAL A 82 -5.67 4.11 12.69
CA VAL A 82 -5.27 2.87 12.03
C VAL A 82 -5.41 3.05 10.51
N GLN A 83 -4.38 2.72 9.77
CA GLN A 83 -4.40 2.72 8.30
C GLN A 83 -4.35 1.28 7.80
N GLU A 84 -5.25 0.95 6.86
CA GLU A 84 -5.22 -0.31 6.12
C GLU A 84 -3.90 -0.47 5.35
N TRP A 85 -3.43 -1.70 5.25
CA TRP A 85 -2.35 -2.03 4.33
C TRP A 85 -2.92 -2.08 2.91
N ASN A 86 -2.27 -1.40 1.97
CA ASN A 86 -2.66 -1.39 0.57
C ASN A 86 -1.50 -1.87 -0.29
N ARG A 87 -1.78 -2.80 -1.20
CA ARG A 87 -0.92 -3.15 -2.33
C ARG A 87 -1.68 -2.89 -3.61
N ILE A 88 -1.10 -2.11 -4.50
CA ILE A 88 -1.69 -1.76 -5.79
C ILE A 88 -0.64 -2.01 -6.86
N SER A 89 -0.95 -2.88 -7.79
CA SER A 89 -0.05 -3.31 -8.86
C SER A 89 -0.77 -3.38 -10.19
N PHE A 90 -0.03 -3.23 -11.28
CA PHE A 90 -0.51 -3.53 -12.62
C PHE A 90 -0.13 -4.97 -12.95
N HIS A 91 -1.13 -5.80 -13.21
CA HIS A 91 -1.00 -7.21 -13.55
C HIS A 91 -1.22 -7.37 -15.05
N VAL A 92 -0.37 -8.17 -15.69
CA VAL A 92 -0.60 -8.58 -17.07
C VAL A 92 -0.44 -10.09 -17.16
N THR A 93 -1.49 -10.78 -17.62
CA THR A 93 -1.50 -12.22 -17.81
C THR A 93 -1.69 -12.58 -19.27
N SER A 94 -1.11 -13.70 -19.71
CA SER A 94 -1.32 -14.21 -21.06
C SER A 94 -1.20 -15.73 -21.11
N GLU A 95 -2.12 -16.36 -21.84
CA GLU A 95 -2.05 -17.80 -22.13
C GLU A 95 -1.15 -18.12 -23.34
N THR A 96 -0.84 -17.12 -24.18
CA THR A 96 -0.16 -17.27 -25.47
C THR A 96 1.25 -16.69 -25.47
N LEU A 97 1.47 -15.57 -24.79
CA LEU A 97 2.77 -14.92 -24.66
C LEU A 97 3.51 -15.46 -23.43
N ASN A 98 4.83 -15.55 -23.53
CA ASN A 98 5.70 -15.83 -22.39
C ASN A 98 6.09 -14.53 -21.66
N ALA A 99 6.69 -14.64 -20.47
CA ALA A 99 7.06 -13.50 -19.64
C ALA A 99 8.02 -12.53 -20.36
N GLN A 100 8.95 -13.05 -21.16
CA GLN A 100 9.90 -12.23 -21.92
C GLN A 100 9.20 -11.43 -23.02
N GLN A 101 8.25 -12.05 -23.73
CA GLN A 101 7.45 -11.39 -24.76
C GLN A 101 6.56 -10.32 -24.15
N LEU A 102 5.92 -10.59 -23.01
CA LEU A 102 5.15 -9.59 -22.26
C LEU A 102 6.04 -8.42 -21.85
N ALA A 103 7.16 -8.68 -21.19
CA ALA A 103 8.08 -7.64 -20.75
C ALA A 103 8.64 -6.79 -21.90
N ALA A 104 8.73 -7.35 -23.12
CA ALA A 104 9.21 -6.64 -24.30
C ALA A 104 8.18 -5.67 -24.91
N LEU A 105 6.90 -5.72 -24.49
CA LEU A 105 5.85 -4.81 -25.00
C LEU A 105 5.96 -3.38 -24.42
N THR A 106 6.75 -3.20 -23.36
CA THR A 106 6.97 -1.91 -22.70
C THR A 106 8.45 -1.75 -22.32
N THR A 107 8.90 -0.52 -22.08
CA THR A 107 10.23 -0.28 -21.50
C THR A 107 10.23 -0.30 -19.97
N LEU A 108 9.03 -0.33 -19.35
CA LEU A 108 8.88 -0.44 -17.91
C LEU A 108 9.47 -1.78 -17.43
N LYS A 109 10.16 -1.74 -16.28
CA LYS A 109 10.72 -2.94 -15.67
C LYS A 109 9.70 -3.61 -14.76
N PRO A 110 9.36 -4.90 -14.99
CA PRO A 110 8.46 -5.61 -14.11
C PRO A 110 9.11 -5.86 -12.75
N THR A 111 8.29 -5.82 -11.69
CA THR A 111 8.66 -6.18 -10.32
C THR A 111 8.74 -7.71 -10.17
N GLU A 112 7.83 -8.43 -10.81
CA GLU A 112 7.76 -9.89 -10.78
C GLU A 112 7.39 -10.44 -12.16
N THR A 113 7.89 -11.63 -12.49
CA THR A 113 7.55 -12.34 -13.73
C THR A 113 7.52 -13.84 -13.51
N TYR A 114 6.65 -14.56 -14.22
CA TYR A 114 6.68 -16.03 -14.33
C TYR A 114 6.13 -16.49 -15.66
N ASN A 115 6.54 -17.67 -16.10
CA ASN A 115 6.01 -18.31 -17.30
C ASN A 115 4.94 -19.34 -16.94
N LYS A 116 4.05 -19.55 -17.91
CA LYS A 116 3.18 -20.73 -17.92
C LYS A 116 4.02 -22.01 -17.78
N GLY A 117 3.62 -22.86 -16.84
CA GLY A 117 4.31 -24.11 -16.50
C GLY A 117 5.33 -23.98 -15.36
N ASP A 118 5.71 -22.78 -14.94
CA ASP A 118 6.60 -22.60 -13.79
C ASP A 118 5.95 -23.14 -12.52
N ARG A 119 6.78 -23.69 -11.61
CA ARG A 119 6.31 -24.25 -10.34
C ARG A 119 5.91 -23.15 -9.36
N ARG A 120 4.81 -23.36 -8.66
CA ARG A 120 4.38 -22.54 -7.51
C ARG A 120 4.24 -23.43 -6.27
N LYS A 121 4.04 -22.81 -5.10
CA LYS A 121 3.89 -23.52 -3.80
C LYS A 121 2.89 -24.68 -3.89
N PHE A 122 1.81 -24.51 -4.64
CA PHE A 122 0.82 -25.53 -4.93
C PHE A 122 0.50 -25.60 -6.43
N GLY A 123 1.19 -26.49 -7.15
CA GLY A 123 0.97 -26.75 -8.58
C GLY A 123 1.87 -25.94 -9.50
N THR A 124 1.36 -25.59 -10.68
CA THR A 124 2.06 -24.80 -11.71
C THR A 124 1.21 -23.61 -12.13
N PHE A 125 1.85 -22.59 -12.72
CA PHE A 125 1.14 -21.49 -13.36
C PHE A 125 0.50 -21.93 -14.68
N ASN A 126 -0.75 -21.53 -14.92
CA ASN A 126 -1.51 -21.90 -16.13
C ASN A 126 -1.42 -20.82 -17.24
N TYR A 127 -0.78 -19.70 -16.93
CA TYR A 127 -0.56 -18.53 -17.77
C TYR A 127 0.80 -17.90 -17.43
N SER A 128 1.34 -17.11 -18.34
CA SER A 128 2.50 -16.27 -18.09
C SER A 128 2.08 -14.91 -17.54
N TYR A 129 3.00 -14.24 -16.88
CA TYR A 129 2.69 -13.06 -16.09
C TYR A 129 3.85 -12.08 -15.99
N VAL A 130 3.51 -10.81 -15.95
CA VAL A 130 4.37 -9.74 -15.47
C VAL A 130 3.59 -8.83 -14.51
N GLU A 131 4.27 -8.33 -13.49
CA GLU A 131 3.73 -7.39 -12.52
C GLU A 131 4.51 -6.08 -12.49
N PHE A 132 3.83 -4.98 -12.23
CA PHE A 132 4.46 -3.71 -11.90
C PHE A 132 3.89 -3.16 -10.59
N GLU A 133 4.72 -3.11 -9.55
CA GLU A 133 4.42 -2.52 -8.25
C GLU A 133 5.47 -1.43 -7.92
N PRO A 134 5.25 -0.17 -8.37
CA PRO A 134 6.28 0.87 -8.32
C PRO A 134 6.38 1.57 -6.95
N CYS A 135 5.44 1.32 -6.03
CA CYS A 135 5.43 1.95 -4.71
C CYS A 135 5.20 0.88 -3.65
N PRO A 136 6.26 0.30 -3.05
CA PRO A 136 6.11 -0.66 -1.95
C PRO A 136 5.77 0.02 -0.61
N GLU A 137 6.16 1.29 -0.44
CA GLU A 137 6.02 2.07 0.80
C GLU A 137 4.58 2.26 1.28
N PRO A 138 4.31 2.27 2.60
CA PRO A 138 2.96 2.43 3.13
C PRO A 138 2.29 3.72 2.65
N GLY A 139 0.98 3.64 2.43
CA GLY A 139 0.19 4.79 2.03
C GLY A 139 -1.27 4.43 1.79
N GLY A 140 -2.11 5.46 1.84
CA GLY A 140 -3.53 5.31 1.53
C GLY A 140 -3.77 4.95 0.06
N PHE A 141 -4.82 4.17 -0.19
CA PHE A 141 -5.21 3.66 -1.50
C PHE A 141 -5.09 4.69 -2.64
N LYS A 142 -5.72 5.86 -2.48
CA LYS A 142 -5.76 6.90 -3.53
C LYS A 142 -4.38 7.43 -3.91
N VAL A 143 -3.50 7.63 -2.93
CA VAL A 143 -2.14 8.14 -3.18
C VAL A 143 -1.35 7.11 -3.98
N ARG A 144 -1.42 5.84 -3.56
CA ARG A 144 -0.74 4.73 -4.24
C ARG A 144 -1.28 4.48 -5.64
N LEU A 145 -2.60 4.58 -5.84
CA LEU A 145 -3.22 4.44 -7.16
C LEU A 145 -2.74 5.53 -8.11
N LYS A 146 -2.74 6.79 -7.67
CA LYS A 146 -2.23 7.91 -8.48
C LYS A 146 -0.74 7.73 -8.82
N TYR A 147 0.05 7.23 -7.88
CA TYR A 147 1.46 6.92 -8.12
C TYR A 147 1.63 5.84 -9.18
N LEU A 148 0.89 4.73 -9.07
CA LEU A 148 0.92 3.66 -10.08
C LEU A 148 0.48 4.17 -11.45
N LEU A 149 -0.62 4.91 -11.54
CA LEU A 149 -1.08 5.49 -12.80
C LEU A 149 -0.02 6.42 -13.41
N SER A 150 0.63 7.24 -12.59
CA SER A 150 1.70 8.13 -13.06
C SER A 150 2.95 7.37 -13.51
N PHE A 151 3.20 6.19 -12.94
CA PHE A 151 4.25 5.28 -13.39
C PHE A 151 3.91 4.66 -14.75
N LEU A 152 2.68 4.14 -14.91
CA LEU A 152 2.22 3.52 -16.15
C LEU A 152 2.17 4.52 -17.33
N GLU A 153 1.75 5.75 -17.06
CA GLU A 153 1.63 6.82 -18.06
C GLU A 153 2.97 7.26 -18.66
N GLN A 154 4.11 6.94 -18.02
CA GLN A 154 5.44 7.19 -18.59
C GLN A 154 5.64 6.43 -19.92
N GLU A 155 4.96 5.30 -20.08
CA GLU A 155 5.06 4.42 -21.25
C GLU A 155 3.66 4.05 -21.74
N PHE A 156 2.82 5.06 -21.94
CA PHE A 156 1.41 4.92 -22.32
C PHE A 156 1.18 3.90 -23.45
N SER A 157 1.94 4.00 -24.55
CA SER A 157 1.81 3.10 -25.70
C SER A 157 2.18 1.65 -25.35
N GLY A 158 3.21 1.44 -24.51
CA GLY A 158 3.61 0.11 -24.07
C GLY A 158 2.60 -0.52 -23.12
N VAL A 159 2.02 0.28 -22.21
CA VAL A 159 0.93 -0.18 -21.33
C VAL A 159 -0.31 -0.52 -22.14
N ARG A 160 -0.68 0.30 -23.13
CA ARG A 160 -1.75 -0.04 -24.07
C ARG A 160 -1.46 -1.32 -24.83
N ALA A 161 -0.24 -1.52 -25.32
CA ALA A 161 0.14 -2.75 -26.00
C ALA A 161 -0.01 -3.98 -25.08
N LEU A 162 0.35 -3.87 -23.80
CA LEU A 162 0.12 -4.92 -22.80
C LEU A 162 -1.37 -5.24 -22.62
N VAL A 163 -2.22 -4.22 -22.52
CA VAL A 163 -3.68 -4.39 -22.35
C VAL A 163 -4.36 -4.91 -23.62
N ASP A 164 -3.88 -4.51 -24.80
CA ASP A 164 -4.53 -4.85 -26.06
C ASP A 164 -4.08 -6.23 -26.60
N GLN A 165 -2.87 -6.68 -26.24
CA GLN A 165 -2.29 -7.97 -26.69
C GLN A 165 -2.32 -9.06 -25.62
N ALA A 166 -2.63 -8.71 -24.38
CA ALA A 166 -2.72 -9.61 -23.24
C ALA A 166 -3.82 -9.11 -22.27
N GLU A 167 -3.97 -9.74 -21.11
CA GLU A 167 -4.99 -9.35 -20.12
C GLU A 167 -4.35 -8.45 -19.05
N GLY A 168 -4.46 -7.13 -19.24
CA GLY A 168 -3.88 -6.13 -18.35
C GLY A 168 -4.92 -5.49 -17.42
N TYR A 169 -4.69 -5.54 -16.11
CA TYR A 169 -5.60 -4.95 -15.11
C TYR A 169 -4.87 -4.44 -13.86
N LEU A 170 -5.50 -3.52 -13.14
CA LEU A 170 -5.01 -3.10 -11.83
C LEU A 170 -5.50 -4.07 -10.77
N ARG A 171 -4.60 -4.60 -9.94
CA ARG A 171 -4.97 -5.39 -8.76
C ARG A 171 -4.80 -4.55 -7.51
N VAL A 172 -5.82 -4.55 -6.67
CA VAL A 172 -5.82 -3.91 -5.36
C VAL A 172 -5.99 -4.98 -4.30
N ILE A 173 -5.04 -5.08 -3.38
CA ILE A 173 -5.18 -5.85 -2.16
C ILE A 173 -5.19 -4.87 -1.00
N SER A 174 -6.30 -4.81 -0.27
CA SER A 174 -6.42 -3.98 0.93
C SER A 174 -6.73 -4.85 2.14
N VAL A 175 -5.97 -4.66 3.22
CA VAL A 175 -6.18 -5.36 4.48
C VAL A 175 -6.50 -4.35 5.57
N PHE A 176 -7.74 -4.38 6.02
CA PHE A 176 -8.27 -3.47 7.03
C PHE A 176 -8.19 -4.09 8.42
N HIS A 177 -8.08 -3.24 9.43
CA HIS A 177 -8.22 -3.66 10.80
C HIS A 177 -9.69 -3.96 11.16
N ASN A 178 -9.95 -5.10 11.78
CA ASN A 178 -11.28 -5.60 12.17
C ASN A 178 -11.79 -5.02 13.52
N GLY A 179 -11.16 -3.97 14.05
CA GLY A 179 -11.34 -3.49 15.41
C GLY A 179 -12.79 -3.27 15.84
N ASN A 180 -13.62 -2.66 15.00
CA ASN A 180 -15.04 -2.42 15.28
C ASN A 180 -15.96 -3.19 14.32
N THR A 181 -15.45 -4.24 13.67
CA THR A 181 -16.15 -5.04 12.64
C THR A 181 -16.61 -4.26 11.41
N MET A 182 -16.22 -2.97 11.29
CA MET A 182 -16.52 -2.16 10.11
C MET A 182 -15.32 -2.13 9.17
N LEU A 183 -15.56 -2.47 7.91
CA LEU A 183 -14.59 -2.23 6.86
C LEU A 183 -14.70 -0.80 6.35
N GLY A 184 -13.55 -0.16 6.15
CA GLY A 184 -13.48 1.13 5.49
C GLY A 184 -13.92 1.03 4.02
N GLY A 185 -14.01 2.19 3.36
CA GLY A 185 -14.30 2.28 1.93
C GLY A 185 -13.09 2.70 1.12
N LEU A 186 -12.97 2.17 -0.09
CA LEU A 186 -12.04 2.67 -1.09
C LEU A 186 -12.75 3.67 -2.01
N ASN A 187 -12.11 4.79 -2.30
CA ASN A 187 -12.66 5.82 -3.16
C ASN A 187 -11.83 5.97 -4.44
N LEU A 188 -12.47 5.75 -5.58
CA LEU A 188 -11.98 6.12 -6.91
C LEU A 188 -12.52 7.50 -7.26
N ASP A 189 -11.64 8.49 -7.34
CA ASP A 189 -12.03 9.84 -7.80
C ASP A 189 -12.14 9.88 -9.33
N LYS A 190 -12.80 10.93 -9.83
CA LYS A 190 -13.04 11.10 -11.28
C LYS A 190 -11.74 11.11 -12.08
N GLU A 191 -10.69 11.69 -11.51
CA GLU A 191 -9.37 11.76 -12.15
C GLU A 191 -8.78 10.35 -12.33
N CYS A 192 -8.77 9.52 -11.30
CA CYS A 192 -8.28 8.13 -11.39
C CYS A 192 -9.07 7.33 -12.43
N ILE A 193 -10.40 7.46 -12.43
CA ILE A 193 -11.26 6.76 -13.40
C ILE A 193 -10.93 7.17 -14.83
N GLN A 194 -10.74 8.47 -15.10
CA GLN A 194 -10.39 8.96 -16.44
C GLN A 194 -9.02 8.45 -16.90
N ARG A 195 -8.03 8.44 -16.01
CA ARG A 195 -6.67 7.95 -16.29
C ARG A 195 -6.66 6.46 -16.58
N MET A 196 -7.37 5.66 -15.78
CA MET A 196 -7.57 4.23 -16.03
C MET A 196 -8.25 3.97 -17.38
N ALA A 197 -9.33 4.70 -17.68
CA ALA A 197 -10.05 4.56 -18.93
C ALA A 197 -9.18 4.89 -20.15
N ALA A 198 -8.32 5.91 -20.07
CA ALA A 198 -7.38 6.24 -21.14
C ALA A 198 -6.40 5.07 -21.43
N LEU A 199 -5.95 4.39 -20.39
CA LEU A 199 -5.11 3.19 -20.47
C LEU A 199 -5.90 1.90 -20.77
N ASN A 200 -7.24 1.97 -20.89
CA ASN A 200 -8.14 0.82 -21.02
C ASN A 200 -7.99 -0.22 -19.90
N LEU A 201 -7.71 0.25 -18.69
CA LEU A 201 -7.52 -0.59 -17.52
C LEU A 201 -8.84 -0.90 -16.82
N GLU A 202 -9.04 -2.16 -16.49
CA GLU A 202 -9.96 -2.58 -15.43
C GLU A 202 -9.25 -2.58 -14.07
N ILE A 203 -10.02 -2.79 -12.99
CA ILE A 203 -9.51 -2.87 -11.62
C ILE A 203 -10.22 -3.98 -10.86
N ASP A 204 -9.44 -4.77 -10.14
CA ASP A 204 -9.88 -5.87 -9.30
C ASP A 204 -9.53 -5.60 -7.83
N PHE A 205 -10.42 -5.98 -6.92
CA PHE A 205 -10.33 -5.67 -5.49
C PHE A 205 -10.42 -6.93 -4.64
N ASP A 206 -9.30 -7.25 -3.99
CA ASP A 206 -9.21 -8.23 -2.91
C ASP A 206 -9.21 -7.49 -1.56
N LEU A 207 -10.34 -7.54 -0.82
CA LEU A 207 -10.49 -6.86 0.46
C LEU A 207 -10.52 -7.88 1.61
N TYR A 208 -9.68 -7.66 2.63
CA TYR A 208 -9.56 -8.52 3.79
C TYR A 208 -9.74 -7.73 5.10
N ALA A 209 -10.21 -8.42 6.13
CA ALA A 209 -10.23 -7.94 7.51
C ALA A 209 -9.26 -8.78 8.34
N GLU A 210 -8.38 -8.13 9.12
CA GLU A 210 -7.44 -8.78 10.02
C GLU A 210 -7.41 -8.10 11.39
N GLY A 211 -6.74 -8.72 12.36
CA GLY A 211 -6.60 -8.20 13.71
C GLY A 211 -7.78 -8.46 14.65
N ASN A 212 -7.56 -8.06 15.90
CA ASN A 212 -8.45 -8.29 17.02
C ASN A 212 -9.54 -7.20 17.10
N VAL A 213 -10.71 -7.59 17.61
CA VAL A 213 -11.80 -6.65 17.93
C VAL A 213 -11.44 -5.87 19.20
N TYR A 214 -11.81 -4.59 19.26
CA TYR A 214 -11.65 -3.78 20.46
C TYR A 214 -12.44 -4.37 21.63
N LYS A 215 -11.88 -4.24 22.84
CA LYS A 215 -12.58 -4.61 24.07
C LYS A 215 -13.69 -3.60 24.33
N SER A 216 -14.86 -4.11 24.69
CA SER A 216 -16.06 -3.36 25.12
C SER A 216 -15.99 -2.97 26.60
#